data_AF-A0A970KHL4-F1
#
_entry.id   AF-A0A970KHL4-F1
#
_cell.length_a   1.000
_cell.length_b   1.000
_cell.length_c   1.000
_cell.angle_alpha   90.00
_cell.angle_beta   90.00
_cell.angle_gamma   90.00
#
_symmetry.space_group_name_H-M   'P 1'
#
loop_
_entity.id
_entity.type
_entity.pdbx_description
1 polymer ?
#
loop_
_entity_poly.entity_id
_entity_poly.type
_entity_poly.pdbx_seq_one_letter_code
_entity_poly.pdbx_strand_id
1 'polypeptide(L)'
;MTAKYRWKDYISFFLQLSLIVSIIYSAFMFFTVSLKIDTAELEYYKSVKADYLMMLIQCILGLIIVKVPLFIKKKGRVDIPEFLEIMYFVFIFMAIVLGKVRNFYYVVPHWDTMLHSFSGFMLAIMGFYLVYNLNDSEKNYIQLTPFFISLFSFCFALAVGAVWEIYEYIMDSLLSLNMQRYML
;
A
#
# COMPACT_ATOMS: atom_id res chain seq x y z
N MET A 1 4.87 2.08 35.54
CA MET A 1 4.17 1.72 34.29
C MET A 1 3.64 3.01 33.68
N THR A 2 4.45 3.68 32.84
CA THR A 2 4.06 4.95 32.21
C THR A 2 3.38 4.67 30.88
N ALA A 3 2.22 5.29 30.65
CA ALA A 3 1.45 5.21 29.42
C ALA A 3 2.27 5.77 28.25
N LYS A 4 3.04 4.91 27.58
CA LYS A 4 3.65 5.24 26.28
C LYS A 4 2.51 5.27 25.28
N TYR A 5 2.12 6.47 24.83
CA TYR A 5 0.99 6.67 23.93
C TYR A 5 1.04 5.70 22.75
N ARG A 6 -0.02 4.89 22.61
CA ARG A 6 -0.18 3.84 21.59
C ARG A 6 -0.65 4.44 20.25
N TRP A 7 -0.08 5.57 19.81
CA TRP A 7 -0.51 6.29 18.59
C TRP A 7 -0.62 5.37 17.38
N LYS A 8 0.36 4.49 17.21
CA LYS A 8 0.34 3.46 16.18
C LYS A 8 -0.93 2.61 16.19
N ASP A 9 -1.39 2.19 17.37
CA ASP A 9 -2.56 1.34 17.50
C ASP A 9 -3.85 2.11 17.17
N TYR A 10 -3.94 3.39 17.54
CA TYR A 10 -5.05 4.25 17.12
C TYR A 10 -5.07 4.47 15.60
N ILE A 11 -3.91 4.72 14.98
CA ILE A 11 -3.78 4.88 13.53
C ILE A 11 -4.15 3.57 12.81
N SER A 12 -3.65 2.44 13.30
CA SER A 12 -3.98 1.12 12.74
C SER A 12 -5.46 0.81 12.86
N PHE A 13 -6.06 1.08 14.03
CA PHE A 13 -7.49 0.90 14.26
C PHE A 13 -8.33 1.79 13.32
N PHE A 14 -7.99 3.07 13.20
CA PHE A 14 -8.66 4.00 12.30
C PHE A 14 -8.59 3.55 10.84
N LEU A 15 -7.41 3.10 10.39
CA LEU A 15 -7.22 2.55 9.05
C LEU A 15 -8.10 1.31 8.83
N GLN A 16 -8.08 0.35 9.75
CA GLN A 16 -8.88 -0.88 9.64
C GLN A 16 -10.38 -0.56 9.63
N LEU A 17 -10.84 0.35 10.50
CA LEU A 17 -12.23 0.79 10.50
C LEU A 17 -12.61 1.44 9.16
N SER A 18 -11.76 2.30 8.62
CA SER A 18 -11.97 2.95 7.32
C SER A 18 -12.05 1.93 6.18
N LEU A 19 -11.19 0.91 6.20
CA LEU A 19 -11.22 -0.18 5.22
C LEU A 19 -12.49 -1.03 5.34
N ILE A 20 -12.93 -1.36 6.57
CA ILE A 20 -14.16 -2.13 6.80
C ILE A 20 -15.40 -1.35 6.31
N VAL A 21 -15.48 -0.07 6.62
CA VAL A 21 -16.55 0.81 6.12
C VAL A 21 -16.53 0.86 4.58
N SER A 22 -15.34 0.96 4.00
CA SER A 22 -15.16 0.98 2.54
C SER A 22 -15.56 -0.34 1.88
N ILE A 23 -15.31 -1.49 2.53
CA ILE A 23 -15.75 -2.81 2.08
C ILE A 23 -17.27 -2.85 2.03
N ILE A 24 -17.95 -2.46 3.11
CA ILE A 24 -19.41 -2.45 3.18
C ILE A 24 -20.00 -1.56 2.08
N TYR A 25 -19.45 -0.34 1.92
CA TYR A 25 -19.85 0.59 0.86
C TYR A 25 -19.64 -0.02 -0.53
N SER A 26 -18.45 -0.55 -0.83
CA SER A 26 -18.13 -1.14 -2.13
C SER A 26 -19.00 -2.35 -2.46
N ALA A 27 -19.31 -3.20 -1.48
CA ALA A 27 -20.15 -4.36 -1.66
C ALA A 27 -21.59 -3.94 -1.97
N PHE A 28 -22.14 -3.00 -1.18
CA PHE A 28 -23.45 -2.44 -1.44
C PHE A 28 -23.55 -1.83 -2.85
N MET A 29 -22.58 -1.00 -3.23
CA MET A 29 -22.57 -0.40 -4.57
C MET A 29 -22.43 -1.44 -5.68
N PHE A 30 -21.58 -2.45 -5.52
CA PHE A 30 -21.46 -3.56 -6.47
C PHE A 30 -22.79 -4.30 -6.72
N PHE A 31 -23.55 -4.57 -5.66
CA PHE A 31 -24.87 -5.20 -5.78
C PHE A 31 -25.88 -4.28 -6.46
N THR A 32 -25.97 -3.00 -6.06
CA THR A 32 -26.92 -2.05 -6.66
C THR A 32 -26.66 -1.84 -8.15
N VAL A 33 -25.39 -1.74 -8.57
CA VAL A 33 -25.00 -1.63 -9.98
C VAL A 33 -25.33 -2.92 -10.74
N SER A 34 -25.13 -4.09 -10.12
CA SER A 34 -25.45 -5.37 -10.75
C SER A 34 -26.93 -5.50 -11.13
N LEU A 35 -27.83 -4.86 -10.39
CA LEU A 35 -29.27 -4.83 -10.70
C LEU A 35 -29.64 -3.92 -11.89
N LYS A 36 -28.72 -3.06 -12.34
CA LYS A 36 -28.93 -2.09 -13.44
C LYS A 36 -28.31 -2.52 -14.78
N ILE A 37 -27.66 -3.68 -14.82
CA ILE A 37 -26.91 -4.14 -16.00
C ILE A 37 -27.83 -4.45 -17.20
N ASP A 38 -29.11 -4.74 -16.99
CA ASP A 38 -30.07 -5.04 -18.07
C ASP A 38 -30.61 -3.78 -18.79
N THR A 39 -29.91 -2.64 -18.69
CA THR A 39 -30.31 -1.36 -19.28
C THR A 39 -29.60 -1.08 -20.61
N ALA A 40 -30.11 -0.09 -21.37
CA ALA A 40 -29.50 0.38 -22.62
C ALA A 40 -28.06 0.92 -22.45
N GLU A 41 -27.62 1.18 -21.22
CA GLU A 41 -26.29 1.69 -20.86
C GLU A 41 -25.34 0.56 -20.38
N LEU A 42 -25.47 -0.62 -20.98
CA LEU A 42 -24.78 -1.86 -20.55
C LEU A 42 -23.27 -1.70 -20.34
N GLU A 43 -22.59 -1.01 -21.25
CA GLU A 43 -21.13 -0.87 -21.24
C GLU A 43 -20.64 0.04 -20.10
N TYR A 44 -21.37 1.13 -19.83
CA TYR A 44 -21.11 2.01 -18.70
C TYR A 44 -21.27 1.27 -17.36
N TYR A 45 -22.39 0.58 -17.14
CA TYR A 45 -22.62 -0.14 -15.88
C TYR A 45 -21.66 -1.33 -15.69
N LYS A 46 -21.18 -1.97 -16.76
CA LYS A 46 -20.12 -2.99 -16.68
C LYS A 46 -18.80 -2.41 -16.17
N SER A 47 -18.38 -1.26 -16.72
CA SER A 47 -17.17 -0.56 -16.28
C SER A 47 -17.28 -0.15 -14.81
N VAL A 48 -18.38 0.50 -14.43
CA VAL A 48 -18.64 0.93 -13.03
C VAL A 48 -18.67 -0.26 -12.07
N LYS A 49 -19.25 -1.40 -12.47
CA LYS A 49 -19.25 -2.62 -11.65
C LYS A 49 -17.83 -3.15 -11.42
N ALA A 50 -17.02 -3.18 -12.46
CA ALA A 50 -15.62 -3.62 -12.36
C ALA A 50 -14.84 -2.71 -11.40
N ASP A 51 -15.09 -1.40 -11.42
CA ASP A 51 -14.48 -0.46 -10.48
C ASP A 51 -14.82 -0.73 -9.01
N TYR A 52 -16.10 -1.00 -8.71
CA TYR A 52 -16.52 -1.36 -7.35
C TYR A 52 -15.96 -2.72 -6.92
N LEU A 53 -15.84 -3.68 -7.84
CA LEU A 53 -15.20 -4.96 -7.56
C LEU A 53 -13.72 -4.80 -7.22
N MET A 54 -13.00 -4.00 -8.02
CA MET A 54 -11.58 -3.71 -7.77
C MET A 54 -11.38 -2.98 -6.44
N MET A 55 -12.25 -2.02 -6.12
CA MET A 55 -12.23 -1.35 -4.83
C MET A 55 -12.46 -2.32 -3.66
N LEU A 56 -13.41 -3.25 -3.79
CA LEU A 56 -13.68 -4.28 -2.79
C LEU A 56 -12.45 -5.18 -2.56
N ILE A 57 -11.85 -5.68 -3.65
CA ILE A 57 -10.64 -6.52 -3.60
C ILE A 57 -9.50 -5.77 -2.92
N GLN A 58 -9.23 -4.51 -3.32
CA GLN A 58 -8.18 -3.70 -2.73
C GLN A 58 -8.40 -3.46 -1.24
N CYS A 59 -9.63 -3.18 -0.80
CA CYS A 59 -9.89 -2.97 0.63
C CYS A 59 -9.71 -4.25 1.46
N ILE A 60 -10.13 -5.41 0.94
CA ILE A 60 -9.91 -6.71 1.59
C ILE A 60 -8.41 -7.02 1.69
N LEU A 61 -7.67 -6.85 0.58
CA LEU A 61 -6.22 -7.01 0.58
C LEU A 61 -5.55 -6.02 1.55
N GLY A 62 -6.04 -4.78 1.62
CA GLY A 62 -5.61 -3.78 2.59
C GLY A 62 -5.68 -4.28 4.04
N LEU A 63 -6.78 -4.93 4.44
CA LEU A 63 -6.91 -5.50 5.79
C LEU A 63 -5.90 -6.62 6.08
N ILE A 64 -5.53 -7.40 5.07
CA ILE A 64 -4.51 -8.44 5.19
C ILE A 64 -3.12 -7.79 5.30
N ILE A 65 -2.84 -6.84 4.41
CA ILE A 65 -1.57 -6.12 4.28
C ILE A 65 -1.26 -5.34 5.57
N VAL A 66 -2.24 -4.70 6.22
CA VAL A 66 -2.06 -4.03 7.53
C VAL A 66 -1.45 -4.95 8.60
N LYS A 67 -1.65 -6.27 8.52
CA LYS A 67 -1.11 -7.24 9.49
C LYS A 67 0.32 -7.70 9.18
N VAL A 68 0.88 -7.34 8.02
CA VAL A 68 2.22 -7.77 7.58
C VAL A 68 3.32 -7.38 8.59
N PRO A 69 3.39 -6.14 9.12
CA PRO A 69 4.43 -5.80 10.09
C PRO A 69 4.38 -6.66 11.35
N LEU A 70 3.17 -6.97 11.84
CA LEU A 70 2.98 -7.86 13.00
C LEU A 70 3.46 -9.28 12.72
N PHE A 71 3.21 -9.78 11.51
CA PHE A 71 3.66 -11.10 11.09
C PHE A 71 5.18 -11.16 10.96
N ILE A 72 5.81 -10.14 10.38
CA ILE A 72 7.28 -10.03 10.26
C ILE A 72 7.91 -10.00 11.65
N LYS A 73 7.37 -9.20 12.59
CA LYS A 73 7.87 -9.15 13.97
C LYS A 73 7.72 -10.46 14.74
N LYS A 74 6.63 -11.21 14.52
CA LYS A 74 6.38 -12.49 15.21
C LYS A 74 7.22 -13.64 14.66
N LYS A 75 7.47 -13.67 13.36
CA LYS A 75 8.20 -14.78 12.69
C LYS A 75 9.68 -14.49 12.46
N GLY A 76 10.04 -13.23 12.28
CA GLY A 76 11.41 -12.78 12.07
C GLY A 76 12.06 -12.30 13.36
N ARG A 77 13.40 -12.28 13.38
CA ARG A 77 14.20 -11.55 14.39
C ARG A 77 14.48 -10.10 13.95
N VAL A 78 13.58 -9.51 13.17
CA VAL A 78 13.72 -8.16 12.62
C VAL A 78 12.75 -7.24 13.35
N ASP A 79 13.28 -6.28 14.10
CA ASP A 79 12.46 -5.32 14.83
C ASP A 79 12.12 -4.12 13.94
N ILE A 80 10.94 -4.06 13.33
CA ILE A 80 10.57 -2.90 12.50
C ILE A 80 10.34 -1.67 13.40
N PRO A 81 10.99 -0.51 13.15
CA PRO A 81 10.77 0.69 13.95
C PRO A 81 9.31 1.15 13.92
N GLU A 82 8.81 1.64 15.05
CA GLU A 82 7.41 2.06 15.19
C GLU A 82 7.00 3.15 14.17
N PHE A 83 7.90 4.10 13.89
CA PHE A 83 7.62 5.17 12.93
C PHE A 83 7.44 4.63 11.50
N LEU A 84 8.15 3.55 11.13
CA LEU A 84 8.06 2.94 9.81
C LEU A 84 6.74 2.18 9.65
N GLU A 85 6.24 1.56 10.73
CA GLU A 85 4.87 1.01 10.76
C GLU A 85 3.82 2.11 10.59
N ILE A 86 4.01 3.27 11.22
CA ILE A 86 3.09 4.41 11.08
C ILE A 86 3.09 4.91 9.63
N MET A 87 4.26 5.13 9.03
CA MET A 87 4.39 5.51 7.62
C MET A 87 3.68 4.49 6.72
N TYR A 88 3.87 3.21 6.98
CA TYR A 88 3.22 2.12 6.25
C TYR A 88 1.68 2.19 6.35
N PHE A 89 1.12 2.41 7.54
CA PHE A 89 -0.33 2.57 7.69
C PHE A 89 -0.85 3.83 6.98
N VAL A 90 -0.11 4.94 7.05
CA VAL A 90 -0.44 6.17 6.32
C VAL A 90 -0.43 5.93 4.81
N PHE A 91 0.57 5.22 4.29
CA PHE A 91 0.64 4.87 2.86
C PHE A 91 -0.59 4.07 2.41
N ILE A 92 -0.97 3.03 3.15
CA ILE A 92 -2.16 2.21 2.82
C ILE A 92 -3.43 3.06 2.84
N PHE A 93 -3.56 3.95 3.83
CA PHE A 93 -4.69 4.88 3.90
C PHE A 93 -4.74 5.78 2.67
N MET A 94 -3.62 6.37 2.28
CA MET A 94 -3.54 7.26 1.12
C MET A 94 -3.79 6.52 -0.20
N ALA A 95 -3.24 5.32 -0.38
CA ALA A 95 -3.39 4.56 -1.62
C ALA A 95 -4.81 4.00 -1.79
N ILE A 96 -5.35 3.36 -0.75
CA ILE A 96 -6.64 2.63 -0.88
C ILE A 96 -7.81 3.54 -0.53
N VAL A 97 -7.81 4.16 0.66
CA VAL A 97 -8.96 4.93 1.14
C VAL A 97 -9.05 6.25 0.38
N LEU A 98 -8.00 7.05 0.36
CA LEU A 98 -8.04 8.33 -0.36
C LEU A 98 -7.96 8.12 -1.89
N GLY A 99 -7.00 7.30 -2.34
CA GLY A 99 -6.78 7.03 -3.75
C GLY A 99 -7.98 6.36 -4.42
N LYS A 100 -8.30 5.11 -4.05
CA LYS A 100 -9.37 4.35 -4.71
C LYS A 100 -10.77 4.72 -4.22
N VAL A 101 -11.02 4.76 -2.91
CA VAL A 101 -12.39 4.95 -2.38
C VAL A 101 -12.87 6.40 -2.52
N ARG A 102 -11.99 7.38 -2.29
CA ARG A 102 -12.31 8.81 -2.45
C ARG A 102 -11.92 9.38 -3.81
N ASN A 103 -11.47 8.55 -4.73
CA ASN A 103 -11.15 8.89 -6.12
C ASN A 103 -10.00 9.88 -6.30
N PHE A 104 -9.07 10.01 -5.34
CA PHE A 104 -7.98 10.99 -5.41
C PHE A 104 -7.02 10.77 -6.59
N TYR A 105 -6.92 9.54 -7.12
CA TYR A 105 -6.17 9.29 -8.35
C TYR A 105 -6.65 10.10 -9.55
N TYR A 106 -7.92 10.53 -9.56
CA TYR A 106 -8.51 11.30 -10.65
C TYR A 106 -8.75 12.76 -10.28
N VAL A 107 -9.05 13.05 -9.00
CA VAL A 107 -9.44 14.41 -8.57
C VAL A 107 -8.28 15.24 -8.00
N VAL A 108 -7.20 14.62 -7.53
CA VAL A 108 -6.02 15.33 -7.00
C VAL A 108 -4.86 15.22 -7.99
N PRO A 109 -4.36 16.36 -8.52
CA PRO A 109 -3.22 16.34 -9.43
C PRO A 109 -1.99 15.69 -8.81
N HIS A 110 -1.30 14.85 -9.59
CA HIS A 110 -0.05 14.17 -9.19
C HIS A 110 -0.18 13.26 -7.94
N TRP A 111 -1.40 12.85 -7.56
CA TRP A 111 -1.62 11.98 -6.40
C TRP A 111 -0.78 10.71 -6.44
N ASP A 112 -0.72 10.09 -7.61
CA ASP A 112 0.06 8.89 -7.83
C ASP A 112 1.56 9.15 -7.65
N THR A 113 2.11 10.18 -8.30
CA THR A 113 3.52 10.59 -8.12
C THR A 113 3.86 10.88 -6.66
N MET A 114 2.94 11.49 -5.89
CA MET A 114 3.13 11.72 -4.45
C MET A 114 3.19 10.42 -3.66
N LEU A 115 2.31 9.44 -3.98
CA LEU A 115 2.33 8.12 -3.37
C LEU A 115 3.63 7.36 -3.69
N HIS A 116 4.09 7.39 -4.93
CA HIS A 116 5.35 6.77 -5.34
C HIS A 116 6.56 7.43 -4.66
N SER A 117 6.54 8.74 -4.49
CA SER A 117 7.58 9.46 -3.74
C SER A 117 7.59 9.06 -2.26
N PHE A 118 6.40 8.97 -1.64
CA PHE A 118 6.28 8.56 -0.24
C PHE A 118 6.71 7.11 -0.02
N SER A 119 6.28 6.18 -0.88
CA SER A 119 6.66 4.77 -0.80
C SER A 119 8.15 4.58 -1.08
N GLY A 120 8.73 5.29 -2.04
CA GLY A 120 10.16 5.27 -2.32
C GLY A 120 11.00 5.70 -1.12
N PHE A 121 10.61 6.79 -0.45
CA PHE A 121 11.28 7.25 0.77
C PHE A 121 11.14 6.23 1.92
N MET A 122 9.93 5.68 2.12
CA MET A 122 9.68 4.65 3.12
C MET A 122 10.54 3.39 2.88
N LEU A 123 10.64 2.93 1.62
CA LEU A 123 11.44 1.77 1.24
C LEU A 123 12.94 2.04 1.38
N ALA A 124 13.41 3.25 1.09
CA ALA A 124 14.81 3.63 1.33
C ALA A 124 15.16 3.56 2.82
N ILE A 125 14.29 4.07 3.71
CA ILE A 125 14.47 3.94 5.16
C ILE A 125 14.46 2.46 5.59
N MET A 126 13.55 1.65 5.04
CA MET A 126 13.51 0.22 5.33
C MET A 126 14.81 -0.48 4.90
N GLY A 127 15.32 -0.18 3.70
CA GLY A 127 16.59 -0.71 3.20
C GLY A 127 17.77 -0.32 4.09
N PHE A 128 17.81 0.93 4.55
CA PHE A 128 18.81 1.39 5.51
C PHE A 128 18.74 0.60 6.81
N TYR A 129 17.54 0.43 7.36
CA TYR A 129 17.31 -0.27 8.61
C TYR A 129 17.68 -1.76 8.54
N LEU A 130 17.40 -2.41 7.41
CA LEU A 130 17.82 -3.78 7.15
C LEU A 130 19.35 -3.94 7.22
N VAL A 131 20.09 -3.08 6.53
CA VAL A 131 21.55 -3.13 6.54
C VAL A 131 22.14 -2.73 7.88
N TYR A 132 21.57 -1.72 8.54
CA TYR A 132 21.99 -1.28 9.86
C TYR A 132 21.93 -2.44 10.87
N ASN A 133 20.79 -3.15 10.93
CA ASN A 133 20.63 -4.30 11.82
C ASN A 133 21.54 -5.48 11.48
N LEU A 134 21.84 -5.67 10.19
CA LEU A 134 22.83 -6.65 9.79
C LEU A 134 24.20 -6.23 10.33
N ASN A 135 24.68 -5.04 9.99
CA ASN A 135 26.00 -4.53 10.43
C ASN A 135 26.20 -4.56 11.96
N ASP A 136 25.14 -4.37 12.75
CA ASP A 136 25.19 -4.36 14.23
C ASP A 136 25.19 -5.76 14.85
N SER A 137 24.96 -6.83 14.07
CA SER A 137 24.96 -8.19 14.60
C SER A 137 26.38 -8.69 14.89
N GLU A 138 26.61 -9.21 16.11
CA GLU A 138 27.91 -9.74 16.59
C GLU A 138 28.51 -10.86 15.72
N LYS A 139 27.75 -11.39 14.77
CA LYS A 139 28.17 -12.48 13.88
C LYS A 139 28.73 -12.00 12.53
N ASN A 140 28.81 -10.69 12.30
CA ASN A 140 29.18 -10.16 11.01
C ASN A 140 30.67 -9.82 10.89
N TYR A 141 31.34 -10.48 9.95
CA TYR A 141 32.73 -10.25 9.58
C TYR A 141 32.92 -9.05 8.64
N ILE A 142 31.83 -8.46 8.14
CA ILE A 142 31.83 -7.37 7.16
C ILE A 142 30.98 -6.22 7.70
N GLN A 143 31.60 -5.05 7.87
CA GLN A 143 30.91 -3.80 8.18
C GLN A 143 30.88 -2.92 6.94
N LEU A 144 29.69 -2.59 6.44
CA LEU A 144 29.54 -1.71 5.28
C LEU A 144 29.77 -0.25 5.67
N THR A 145 30.45 0.52 4.80
CA THR A 145 30.65 1.96 5.01
C THR A 145 29.34 2.73 4.83
N PRO A 146 29.19 3.93 5.40
CA PRO A 146 27.98 4.75 5.25
C PRO A 146 27.55 4.95 3.80
N PHE A 147 28.52 5.13 2.89
CA PHE A 147 28.27 5.25 1.45
C PHE A 147 27.60 3.99 0.88
N PHE A 148 28.12 2.80 1.20
CA PHE A 148 27.55 1.54 0.70
C PHE A 148 26.16 1.26 1.28
N ILE A 149 25.90 1.66 2.53
CA ILE A 149 24.57 1.56 3.14
C ILE A 149 23.57 2.45 2.39
N SER A 150 23.93 3.70 2.12
CA SER A 150 23.08 4.64 1.36
C SER A 150 22.83 4.14 -0.06
N LEU A 151 23.87 3.66 -0.76
CA LEU A 151 23.73 3.10 -2.11
C LEU A 151 22.83 1.87 -2.12
N PHE A 152 23.01 0.94 -1.18
CA PHE A 152 22.12 -0.21 -1.03
C PHE A 152 20.67 0.24 -0.82
N SER A 153 20.44 1.18 0.10
CA SER A 153 19.10 1.66 0.45
C SER A 153 18.39 2.28 -0.75
N PHE A 154 19.13 3.06 -1.54
CA PHE A 154 18.64 3.64 -2.80
C PHE A 154 18.30 2.58 -3.84
N CYS A 155 19.22 1.65 -4.11
CA CYS A 155 19.00 0.56 -5.06
C CYS A 155 17.86 -0.37 -4.63
N PHE A 156 17.74 -0.64 -3.32
CA PHE A 156 16.65 -1.42 -2.74
C PHE A 156 15.29 -0.77 -3.01
N ALA A 157 15.17 0.54 -2.75
CA ALA A 157 13.94 1.27 -3.02
C ALA A 157 13.57 1.26 -4.51
N LEU A 158 14.55 1.48 -5.40
CA LEU A 158 14.33 1.42 -6.86
C LEU A 158 13.92 0.02 -7.32
N ALA A 159 14.57 -1.04 -6.81
CA ALA A 159 14.27 -2.41 -7.20
C ALA A 159 12.86 -2.82 -6.80
N VAL A 160 12.45 -2.52 -5.56
CA VAL A 160 11.09 -2.81 -5.10
C VAL A 160 10.06 -1.97 -5.87
N GLY A 161 10.36 -0.69 -6.14
CA GLY A 161 9.52 0.16 -6.99
C GLY A 161 9.36 -0.40 -8.40
N ALA A 162 10.44 -0.84 -9.04
CA ALA A 162 10.38 -1.44 -10.37
C ALA A 162 9.56 -2.74 -10.40
N VAL A 163 9.65 -3.57 -9.36
CA VAL A 163 8.80 -4.77 -9.23
C VAL A 163 7.32 -4.40 -9.13
N TRP A 164 6.99 -3.31 -8.43
CA TRP A 164 5.63 -2.79 -8.36
C TRP A 164 5.11 -2.34 -9.74
N GLU A 165 5.89 -1.57 -10.49
CA GLU A 165 5.52 -1.13 -11.85
C GLU A 165 5.28 -2.32 -12.80
N ILE A 166 6.14 -3.35 -12.72
CA ILE A 166 5.98 -4.57 -13.52
C ILE A 166 4.68 -5.29 -13.14
N TYR A 167 4.36 -5.34 -11.84
CA TYR A 167 3.09 -5.92 -11.37
C TYR A 167 1.89 -5.16 -11.93
N GLU A 168 1.88 -3.83 -11.88
CA GLU A 168 0.79 -3.02 -12.43
C GLU A 168 0.63 -3.23 -13.93
N TYR A 169 1.75 -3.21 -14.68
CA TYR A 169 1.73 -3.48 -16.11
C TYR A 169 1.14 -4.85 -16.45
N ILE A 170 1.51 -5.90 -15.70
CA ILE A 170 0.97 -7.25 -15.89
C ILE A 170 -0.54 -7.28 -15.63
N MET A 171 -1.00 -6.62 -14.56
CA MET A 171 -2.42 -6.58 -14.20
C MET A 171 -3.24 -5.81 -15.24
N ASP A 172 -2.72 -4.69 -15.74
CA ASP A 172 -3.36 -3.91 -16.81
C ASP A 172 -3.43 -4.71 -18.11
N SER A 173 -2.35 -5.41 -18.47
CA SER A 173 -2.27 -6.23 -19.67
C SER A 173 -3.20 -7.45 -19.65
N LEU A 174 -3.34 -8.12 -18.50
CA LEU A 174 -4.10 -9.38 -18.39
C LEU A 174 -5.58 -9.18 -18.07
N LEU A 175 -5.92 -8.12 -17.33
CA LEU A 175 -7.26 -7.92 -16.77
C LEU A 175 -7.96 -6.68 -17.32
N SER A 176 -7.37 -5.99 -18.30
CA SER A 176 -7.88 -4.74 -18.88
C SER A 176 -8.17 -3.70 -17.79
N LEU A 177 -7.27 -3.64 -16.80
CA LEU A 177 -7.30 -2.65 -15.72
C LEU A 177 -6.54 -1.38 -16.15
N ASN A 178 -6.56 -0.39 -15.27
CA ASN A 178 -5.84 0.88 -15.43
C ASN A 178 -5.17 1.25 -14.09
N MET A 179 -4.28 0.38 -13.62
CA MET A 179 -3.46 0.57 -12.43
C MET A 179 -2.38 1.61 -12.68
N GLN A 180 -1.74 1.58 -13.86
CA GLN A 180 -0.71 2.55 -14.27
C GLN A 180 -1.24 3.94 -14.64
N ARG A 181 -2.57 4.13 -14.61
CA ARG A 181 -3.24 5.44 -14.82
C ARG A 181 -2.92 6.16 -16.14
N TYR A 182 -2.67 5.41 -17.23
CA TYR A 182 -2.39 6.00 -18.54
C TYR A 182 -3.66 6.46 -19.29
N MET A 183 -4.85 6.00 -18.88
CA MET A 183 -6.13 6.50 -19.35
C MET A 183 -6.75 7.41 -18.28
N LEU A 184 -6.77 8.72 -18.53
CA LEU A 184 -7.43 9.74 -17.69
C LEU A 184 -8.78 10.14 -18.28
#